data_AF-A0A2G9S1I5-F1
#
_entry.id   AF-A0A2G9S1I5-F1
#
_cell.length_a   1.000
_cell.length_b   1.000
_cell.length_c   1.000
_cell.angle_alpha   90.00
_cell.angle_beta   90.00
_cell.angle_gamma   90.00
#
_symmetry.space_group_name_H-M   'P 1'
#
loop_
_entity.id
_entity.type
_entity.pdbx_description
1 polymer ?
#
loop_
_entity_poly.entity_id
_entity_poly.type
_entity_poly.pdbx_seq_one_letter_code
_entity_poly.pdbx_strand_id
1 'polypeptide(L)'
;MFILPILDVSVHSVNGSDMFPIPDILPYGHKLYRVISGNMTWYDASFACKGYGADLVTITDEYHQAFATVIVHRKGLSHWIGFYKEMGDEAFEWADGSISWFTSWADESPSEDGNCAYIGTDGLWRAVDCNIQLQGAICLVSTENKTTGFNGSCPEDWIQFQDFCYTFSGVLNNTDYHTAEEICQQQDSTILSLMHEEEDAFLQRFLTSFNVQDIWLNKITYSNGKKIVLKSKSLK
;
A
#
# COMPACT_ATOMS: atom_id res chain seq x y z
N MET A 1 -27.13 29.76 -2.68
CA MET A 1 -26.29 30.83 -3.26
C MET A 1 -25.07 30.95 -2.35
N PHE A 2 -24.01 30.23 -2.67
CA PHE A 2 -22.79 30.20 -1.86
C PHE A 2 -21.75 31.13 -2.49
N ILE A 3 -21.24 32.04 -1.68
CA ILE A 3 -20.22 33.03 -2.03
C ILE A 3 -18.85 32.34 -1.84
N LEU A 4 -18.03 32.29 -2.88
CA LEU A 4 -16.61 31.96 -2.78
C LEU A 4 -15.84 33.20 -2.30
N PRO A 5 -14.87 33.09 -1.37
CA PRO A 5 -13.90 34.14 -1.18
C PRO A 5 -12.80 34.04 -2.25
N ILE A 6 -12.37 35.23 -2.64
CA ILE A 6 -11.43 35.59 -3.69
C ILE A 6 -10.01 35.12 -3.30
N LEU A 7 -9.24 34.63 -4.26
CA LEU A 7 -7.80 34.37 -4.13
C LEU A 7 -7.08 35.68 -3.80
N ASP A 8 -6.51 35.78 -2.60
CA ASP A 8 -5.52 36.82 -2.26
C ASP A 8 -4.14 36.34 -2.72
N VAL A 9 -3.56 37.08 -3.67
CA VAL A 9 -2.21 36.86 -4.18
C VAL A 9 -1.26 37.65 -3.29
N SER A 10 -0.92 37.10 -2.13
CA SER A 10 0.24 37.56 -1.36
C SER A 10 1.39 36.58 -1.55
N VAL A 11 2.45 37.07 -2.22
CA VAL A 11 3.74 36.39 -2.35
C VAL A 11 4.34 36.26 -0.95
N HIS A 12 4.12 35.11 -0.31
CA HIS A 12 4.87 34.72 0.88
C HIS A 12 6.04 33.84 0.45
N SER A 13 7.24 34.27 0.83
CA SER A 13 8.48 33.51 0.73
C SER A 13 8.31 32.16 1.42
N VAL A 14 8.16 31.09 0.63
CA VAL A 14 8.09 29.73 1.15
C VAL A 14 9.48 29.36 1.67
N ASN A 15 9.61 29.25 2.99
CA ASN A 15 10.77 28.65 3.63
C ASN A 15 10.84 27.18 3.22
N GLY A 16 12.04 26.69 2.86
CA GLY A 16 12.26 25.30 2.41
C GLY A 16 12.00 24.20 3.44
N SER A 17 11.39 24.51 4.57
CA SER A 17 11.02 23.57 5.64
C SER A 17 9.53 23.16 5.61
N ASP A 18 8.68 23.88 4.87
CA ASP A 18 7.24 23.58 4.83
C ASP A 18 6.90 22.74 3.60
N MET A 19 7.53 21.55 3.50
CA MET A 19 7.09 20.55 2.53
C MET A 19 5.79 19.93 3.06
N PHE A 20 4.65 20.35 2.50
CA PHE A 20 3.35 19.72 2.77
C PHE A 20 3.49 18.19 2.69
N PRO A 21 2.97 17.43 3.69
CA PRO A 21 3.01 15.98 3.65
C PRO A 21 2.38 15.51 2.35
N ILE A 22 3.04 14.55 1.70
CA ILE A 22 2.52 13.95 0.46
C ILE A 22 1.19 13.27 0.81
N PRO A 23 0.06 13.66 0.20
CA PRO A 23 -1.21 12.99 0.42
C PRO A 23 -1.12 11.49 0.14
N ASP A 24 -1.93 10.69 0.84
CA ASP A 24 -1.90 9.23 0.72
C ASP A 24 -2.37 8.74 -0.67
N ILE A 25 -3.26 9.50 -1.31
CA ILE A 25 -3.69 9.31 -2.70
C ILE A 25 -3.30 10.55 -3.54
N LEU A 26 -2.63 10.32 -4.66
CA LEU A 26 -2.15 11.34 -5.59
C LEU A 26 -2.83 11.17 -6.96
N PRO A 27 -3.73 12.09 -7.37
CA PRO A 27 -4.35 12.04 -8.69
C PRO A 27 -3.41 12.54 -9.78
N TYR A 28 -3.34 11.81 -10.90
CA TYR A 28 -2.65 12.27 -12.11
C TYR A 28 -3.32 11.72 -13.37
N GLY A 29 -3.82 12.61 -14.23
CA GLY A 29 -4.65 12.24 -15.36
C GLY A 29 -5.95 11.55 -14.89
N HIS A 30 -6.25 10.38 -15.44
CA HIS A 30 -7.39 9.54 -15.05
C HIS A 30 -7.02 8.42 -14.06
N LYS A 31 -5.84 8.50 -13.44
CA LYS A 31 -5.32 7.48 -12.54
C LYS A 31 -5.11 8.05 -11.14
N LEU A 32 -5.27 7.18 -10.14
CA LEU A 32 -5.02 7.49 -8.74
C LEU A 32 -3.84 6.65 -8.25
N TYR A 33 -2.85 7.31 -7.67
CA TYR A 33 -1.63 6.69 -7.17
C TYR A 33 -1.68 6.65 -5.65
N ARG A 34 -1.38 5.50 -5.05
CA ARG A 34 -1.21 5.36 -3.60
C ARG A 34 0.24 5.00 -3.30
N VAL A 35 0.86 5.70 -2.36
CA VAL A 35 2.26 5.45 -1.98
C VAL A 35 2.28 4.74 -0.64
N ILE A 36 2.71 3.48 -0.64
CA ILE A 36 2.82 2.67 0.56
C ILE A 36 4.26 2.73 1.06
N SER A 37 4.45 2.99 2.35
CA SER A 37 5.77 2.98 3.01
C SER A 37 5.87 1.84 4.01
N GLY A 38 7.01 1.15 4.04
CA GLY A 38 7.25 -0.03 4.88
C GLY A 38 8.34 -0.91 4.30
N ASN A 39 8.93 -1.79 5.10
CA ASN A 39 9.93 -2.75 4.61
C ASN A 39 9.22 -3.99 4.07
N MET A 40 9.20 -4.13 2.74
CA MET A 40 8.42 -5.17 2.06
C MET A 40 9.17 -5.79 0.88
N THR A 41 8.92 -7.08 0.66
CA THR A 41 9.28 -7.77 -0.58
C THR A 41 8.36 -7.32 -1.72
N TRP A 42 8.70 -7.63 -2.97
CA TRP A 42 7.82 -7.32 -4.10
C TRP A 42 6.46 -8.01 -3.96
N TYR A 43 6.44 -9.26 -3.48
CA TYR A 43 5.20 -10.01 -3.26
C TYR A 43 4.34 -9.39 -2.18
N ASP A 44 4.95 -8.90 -1.10
CA ASP A 44 4.23 -8.22 -0.02
C ASP A 44 3.72 -6.85 -0.44
N ALA A 45 4.48 -6.13 -1.26
CA ALA A 45 4.05 -4.89 -1.87
C ALA A 45 2.83 -5.09 -2.79
N SER A 46 2.89 -6.11 -3.66
CA SER A 46 1.77 -6.50 -4.53
C SER A 46 0.52 -6.85 -3.73
N PHE A 47 0.70 -7.63 -2.67
CA PHE A 47 -0.38 -7.98 -1.76
C PHE A 47 -0.97 -6.76 -1.04
N ALA A 48 -0.13 -5.85 -0.55
CA ALA A 48 -0.57 -4.63 0.12
C ALA A 48 -1.35 -3.69 -0.82
N CYS A 49 -0.87 -3.48 -2.05
CA CYS A 49 -1.62 -2.72 -3.05
C CYS A 49 -3.01 -3.31 -3.30
N LYS A 50 -3.10 -4.65 -3.46
CA LYS A 50 -4.37 -5.36 -3.64
C LYS A 50 -5.32 -5.20 -2.45
N GLY A 51 -4.78 -5.17 -1.23
CA GLY A 51 -5.55 -4.86 -0.02
C GLY A 51 -6.24 -3.51 -0.07
N TYR A 52 -5.63 -2.51 -0.72
CA TYR A 52 -6.21 -1.18 -0.96
C TYR A 52 -7.04 -1.08 -2.26
N GLY A 53 -7.43 -2.22 -2.86
CA GLY A 53 -8.17 -2.22 -4.13
C GLY A 53 -7.35 -1.72 -5.33
N ALA A 54 -6.03 -1.76 -5.23
CA ALA A 54 -5.09 -1.30 -6.25
C ALA A 54 -4.18 -2.44 -6.73
N ASP A 55 -3.39 -2.20 -7.77
CA ASP A 55 -2.27 -3.07 -8.13
C ASP A 55 -0.96 -2.29 -8.00
N LEU A 56 0.19 -2.97 -8.02
CA LEU A 56 1.47 -2.27 -8.17
C LEU A 56 1.46 -1.42 -9.44
N VAL A 57 2.12 -0.27 -9.40
CA VAL A 57 1.99 0.73 -10.46
C VAL A 57 2.51 0.22 -11.80
N THR A 58 1.70 0.43 -12.82
CA THR A 58 2.05 0.25 -14.23
C THR A 58 2.45 1.59 -14.84
N ILE A 59 3.63 1.64 -15.45
CA ILE A 59 4.16 2.85 -16.07
C ILE A 59 4.31 2.62 -17.57
N THR A 60 3.33 3.09 -18.34
CA THR A 60 3.21 2.78 -19.77
C THR A 60 3.68 3.90 -20.70
N ASP A 61 4.01 5.07 -20.18
CA ASP A 61 4.40 6.25 -20.95
C ASP A 61 5.27 7.24 -20.13
N GLU A 62 5.85 8.19 -20.84
CA GLU A 62 6.76 9.21 -20.30
C GLU A 62 6.12 10.14 -19.25
N TYR A 63 4.81 10.38 -19.35
CA TYR A 63 4.09 11.25 -18.42
C TYR A 63 3.91 10.57 -17.07
N HIS A 64 3.49 9.29 -17.08
CA HIS A 64 3.41 8.48 -15.87
C HIS A 64 4.77 8.16 -15.26
N GLN A 65 5.81 8.02 -16.09
CA GLN A 65 7.21 7.90 -15.64
C GLN A 65 7.68 9.16 -14.90
N ALA A 66 7.44 10.34 -15.47
CA ALA A 66 7.78 11.61 -14.84
C ALA A 66 7.04 11.78 -13.50
N PHE A 67 5.77 11.40 -13.44
CA PHE A 67 4.98 11.46 -12.21
C PHE A 67 5.51 10.52 -11.12
N ALA A 68 5.82 9.27 -11.47
CA ALA A 68 6.44 8.31 -10.55
C ALA A 68 7.81 8.80 -10.05
N THR A 69 8.60 9.45 -10.91
CA THR A 69 9.89 10.07 -10.54
C THR A 69 9.70 11.17 -9.48
N VAL A 70 8.69 12.03 -9.63
CA VAL A 70 8.37 13.05 -8.62
C VAL A 70 8.01 12.41 -7.27
N ILE A 71 7.25 11.31 -7.28
CA ILE A 71 6.89 10.58 -6.06
C ILE A 71 8.14 10.11 -5.31
N VAL A 72 9.02 9.36 -5.97
CA VAL A 72 10.21 8.79 -5.32
C VAL A 72 11.25 9.84 -4.96
N HIS A 73 11.39 10.90 -5.75
CA HIS A 73 12.26 12.02 -5.43
C HIS A 73 11.78 12.75 -4.16
N ARG A 74 10.46 13.00 -4.04
CA ARG A 74 9.90 13.65 -2.84
C ARG A 74 9.93 12.75 -1.60
N LYS A 75 9.72 11.44 -1.76
CA LYS A 75 9.84 10.49 -0.65
C LYS A 75 11.30 10.24 -0.25
N GLY A 76 12.25 10.39 -1.18
CA GLY A 76 13.67 10.12 -0.94
C GLY A 76 13.99 8.64 -0.74
N LEU A 77 13.10 7.74 -1.19
CA LEU A 77 13.20 6.29 -1.00
C LEU A 77 12.90 5.56 -2.31
N SER A 78 13.50 4.40 -2.50
CA SER A 78 13.19 3.51 -3.64
C SER A 78 11.88 2.75 -3.39
N HIS A 79 11.07 2.57 -4.42
CA HIS A 79 9.76 1.94 -4.31
C HIS A 79 9.56 0.84 -5.36
N TRP A 80 8.91 -0.25 -4.96
CA TRP A 80 8.47 -1.29 -5.87
C TRP A 80 7.48 -0.77 -6.92
N ILE A 81 7.59 -1.30 -8.14
CA ILE A 81 6.66 -1.08 -9.26
C ILE A 81 6.15 -2.43 -9.79
N GLY A 82 5.11 -2.39 -10.62
CA GLY A 82 4.41 -3.59 -11.10
C GLY A 82 5.13 -4.36 -12.21
N PHE A 83 6.42 -4.10 -12.46
CA PHE A 83 7.17 -4.73 -13.53
C PHE A 83 8.01 -5.90 -12.98
N TYR A 84 7.77 -7.10 -13.49
CA TYR A 84 8.40 -8.33 -13.02
C TYR A 84 8.56 -9.34 -14.17
N LYS A 85 9.34 -10.40 -13.97
CA LYS A 85 9.41 -11.56 -14.86
C LYS A 85 9.29 -12.85 -14.04
N GLU A 86 8.68 -13.88 -14.60
CA GLU A 86 8.68 -15.20 -13.96
C GLU A 86 10.08 -15.83 -13.97
N MET A 87 10.32 -16.78 -13.07
CA MET A 87 11.60 -17.46 -12.98
C MET A 87 11.82 -18.31 -14.23
N GLY A 88 12.84 -17.96 -15.02
CA GLY A 88 13.19 -18.63 -16.28
C GLY A 88 12.71 -17.88 -17.52
N ASP A 89 11.93 -16.81 -17.36
CA ASP A 89 11.54 -15.95 -18.45
C ASP A 89 12.62 -14.93 -18.79
N GLU A 90 12.71 -14.57 -20.08
CA GLU A 90 13.63 -13.55 -20.56
C GLU A 90 13.03 -12.13 -20.48
N ALA A 91 11.70 -12.01 -20.56
CA ALA A 91 11.00 -10.74 -20.70
C ALA A 91 10.27 -10.34 -19.42
N PHE A 92 10.32 -9.04 -19.10
CA PHE A 92 9.49 -8.44 -18.05
C PHE A 92 8.08 -8.13 -18.58
N GLU A 93 7.10 -8.28 -17.70
CA GLU A 93 5.69 -7.97 -17.92
C GLU A 93 5.11 -7.17 -16.74
N TRP A 94 3.95 -6.53 -16.99
CA TRP A 94 3.24 -5.78 -15.97
C TRP A 94 2.26 -6.68 -15.21
N ALA A 95 2.29 -6.62 -13.88
CA ALA A 95 1.47 -7.43 -13.00
C ALA A 95 -0.04 -7.18 -13.10
N ASP A 96 -0.47 -6.07 -13.70
CA ASP A 96 -1.86 -5.78 -14.03
C ASP A 96 -2.31 -6.34 -15.39
N GLY A 97 -1.38 -6.96 -16.15
CA GLY A 97 -1.62 -7.49 -17.50
C GLY A 97 -1.51 -6.45 -18.62
N SER A 98 -1.12 -5.21 -18.32
CA SER A 98 -0.91 -4.16 -19.33
C SER A 98 0.24 -4.53 -20.27
N ILE A 99 0.06 -4.25 -21.55
CA ILE A 99 1.10 -4.45 -22.57
C ILE A 99 1.69 -3.09 -22.94
N SER A 100 2.99 -2.90 -22.70
CA SER A 100 3.72 -1.70 -23.10
C SER A 100 5.18 -2.02 -23.42
N TRP A 101 5.73 -1.31 -24.41
CA TRP A 101 7.16 -1.33 -24.75
C TRP A 101 7.95 -0.21 -24.08
N PHE A 102 7.28 0.66 -23.33
CA PHE A 102 7.94 1.75 -22.61
C PHE A 102 8.80 1.17 -21.48
N THR A 103 10.05 1.62 -21.42
CA THR A 103 10.97 1.27 -20.33
C THR A 103 11.81 2.47 -19.91
N SER A 104 12.22 2.49 -18.64
CA SER A 104 13.11 3.54 -18.11
C SER A 104 14.22 2.94 -17.25
N TRP A 105 14.85 1.86 -17.73
CA TRP A 105 15.95 1.18 -17.04
C TRP A 105 17.15 2.10 -16.77
N ALA A 106 17.81 1.90 -15.63
CA ALA A 106 19.00 2.65 -15.24
C ALA A 106 20.23 2.29 -16.09
N ASP A 107 20.34 1.01 -16.43
CA ASP A 107 21.33 0.47 -17.36
C ASP A 107 20.66 0.21 -18.71
N GLU A 108 21.45 -0.11 -19.74
CA GLU A 108 20.91 -0.41 -21.09
C GLU A 108 19.92 -1.59 -21.09
N SER A 109 19.98 -2.48 -20.09
CA SER A 109 19.07 -3.61 -19.89
C SER A 109 18.89 -3.92 -18.40
N PRO A 110 17.80 -4.61 -17.99
CA PRO A 110 17.68 -5.14 -16.64
C PRO A 110 18.80 -6.16 -16.35
N SER A 111 19.17 -6.29 -15.07
CA SER A 111 20.09 -7.33 -14.61
C SER A 111 19.48 -8.72 -14.85
N GLU A 112 20.31 -9.69 -15.26
CA GLU A 112 19.84 -11.06 -15.50
C GLU A 112 19.35 -11.73 -14.21
N ASP A 113 20.00 -11.43 -13.08
CA ASP A 113 19.71 -11.99 -11.76
C ASP A 113 18.46 -11.39 -11.08
N GLY A 114 17.90 -10.31 -11.63
CA GLY A 114 16.74 -9.63 -11.05
C GLY A 114 15.43 -10.02 -11.73
N ASN A 115 14.43 -10.43 -10.95
CA ASN A 115 13.10 -10.79 -11.45
C ASN A 115 12.02 -9.73 -11.15
N CYS A 116 12.29 -8.77 -10.27
CA CYS A 116 11.35 -7.73 -9.89
C CYS A 116 11.99 -6.34 -10.02
N ALA A 117 11.23 -5.37 -10.50
CA ALA A 117 11.71 -4.02 -10.72
C ALA A 117 11.26 -3.05 -9.63
N TYR A 118 12.14 -2.11 -9.30
CA TYR A 118 11.82 -0.93 -8.51
C TYR A 118 12.25 0.34 -9.23
N ILE A 119 11.65 1.47 -8.84
CA ILE A 119 12.07 2.80 -9.28
C ILE A 119 12.92 3.45 -8.19
N GLY A 120 14.14 3.87 -8.56
CA GLY A 120 15.08 4.55 -7.67
C GLY A 120 14.75 6.03 -7.50
N THR A 121 15.41 6.70 -6.55
CA THR A 121 15.23 8.14 -6.31
C THR A 121 15.66 9.04 -7.48
N ASP A 122 16.46 8.49 -8.39
CA ASP A 122 16.84 9.08 -9.67
C ASP A 122 15.77 8.92 -10.77
N GLY A 123 14.66 8.24 -10.46
CA GLY A 123 13.57 7.96 -11.40
C GLY A 123 13.82 6.74 -12.29
N LEU A 124 15.01 6.13 -12.26
CA LEU A 124 15.34 5.02 -13.15
C LEU A 124 15.00 3.68 -12.53
N TRP A 125 14.65 2.72 -13.38
CA TRP A 125 14.23 1.38 -12.96
C TRP A 125 15.44 0.46 -12.81
N ARG A 126 15.39 -0.44 -11.82
CA ARG A 126 16.42 -1.45 -11.59
C ARG A 126 15.77 -2.79 -11.27
N ALA A 127 16.36 -3.86 -11.80
CA ALA A 127 15.93 -5.23 -11.54
C ALA A 127 16.73 -5.85 -10.40
N VAL A 128 16.04 -6.57 -9.51
CA VAL A 128 16.58 -7.19 -8.29
C VAL A 128 15.78 -8.45 -7.93
N ASP A 129 16.32 -9.25 -7.02
CA ASP A 129 15.60 -10.38 -6.42
C ASP A 129 14.32 -9.87 -5.72
N CYS A 130 13.20 -10.51 -6.01
CA CYS A 130 11.88 -10.13 -5.48
C CYS A 130 11.77 -10.19 -3.95
N ASN A 131 12.67 -10.93 -3.29
CA ASN A 131 12.68 -11.13 -1.84
C ASN A 131 13.51 -10.08 -1.09
N ILE A 132 14.19 -9.15 -1.78
CA ILE A 132 14.82 -8.03 -1.07
C ILE A 132 13.75 -7.16 -0.41
N GLN A 133 14.10 -6.49 0.68
CA GLN A 133 13.18 -5.55 1.32
C GLN A 133 13.45 -4.14 0.80
N LEU A 134 12.44 -3.52 0.19
CA LEU A 134 12.45 -2.09 -0.11
C LEU A 134 11.52 -1.33 0.83
N GLN A 135 11.71 -0.02 0.88
CA GLN A 135 11.10 0.88 1.88
C GLN A 135 9.69 1.35 1.48
N GLY A 136 9.15 0.83 0.39
CA GLY A 136 7.80 1.12 -0.05
C GLY A 136 7.46 0.59 -1.43
N ALA A 137 6.26 0.95 -1.86
CA ALA A 137 5.70 0.61 -3.16
C ALA A 137 4.82 1.75 -3.68
N ILE A 138 4.72 1.87 -5.00
CA ILE A 138 3.73 2.74 -5.63
C ILE A 138 2.62 1.84 -6.17
N CYS A 139 1.39 2.11 -5.77
CA CYS A 139 0.19 1.42 -6.24
C CYS A 139 -0.60 2.31 -7.19
N LEU A 140 -1.31 1.68 -8.11
CA LEU A 140 -2.24 2.29 -9.05
C LEU A 140 -3.64 1.75 -8.77
N VAL A 141 -4.54 2.62 -8.34
CA VAL A 141 -5.94 2.25 -8.15
C VAL A 141 -6.58 2.15 -9.53
N SER A 142 -7.00 0.95 -9.91
CA SER A 142 -7.72 0.76 -11.16
C SER A 142 -9.11 1.40 -11.06
N THR A 143 -9.47 2.23 -12.04
CA THR A 143 -10.83 2.78 -12.18
C THR A 143 -11.75 1.84 -12.98
N GLU A 144 -11.20 0.76 -13.53
CA GLU A 144 -12.00 -0.32 -14.14
C GLU A 144 -12.59 -1.14 -12.99
N ASN A 145 -13.93 -1.22 -12.90
CA ASN A 145 -14.64 -2.02 -11.91
C ASN A 145 -14.16 -3.47 -11.97
N LYS A 146 -13.15 -3.84 -11.18
CA LYS A 146 -12.90 -5.24 -10.83
C LYS A 146 -14.18 -5.68 -10.14
N THR A 147 -15.01 -6.45 -10.84
CA THR A 147 -16.18 -7.13 -10.28
C THR A 147 -15.67 -8.22 -9.34
N THR A 148 -15.10 -7.82 -8.20
CA THR A 148 -15.05 -8.68 -7.04
C THR A 148 -16.51 -8.86 -6.60
N GLY A 149 -16.91 -10.07 -6.23
CA GLY A 149 -18.31 -10.43 -5.91
C GLY A 149 -18.89 -9.72 -4.67
N PHE A 150 -18.31 -8.60 -4.25
CA PHE A 150 -18.73 -7.78 -3.13
C PHE A 150 -19.49 -6.55 -3.65
N ASN A 151 -20.74 -6.39 -3.22
CA ASN A 151 -21.61 -5.28 -3.62
C ASN A 151 -21.35 -3.98 -2.83
N GLY A 152 -20.25 -3.91 -2.05
CA GLY A 152 -19.85 -2.76 -1.24
C GLY A 152 -18.49 -2.20 -1.64
N SER A 153 -18.16 -1.02 -1.12
CA SER A 153 -16.82 -0.42 -1.19
C SER A 153 -16.39 -0.09 0.22
N CYS A 154 -15.14 -0.38 0.58
CA CYS A 154 -14.60 -0.01 1.88
C CYS A 154 -14.44 1.52 1.98
N PRO A 155 -14.58 2.11 3.18
CA PRO A 155 -14.27 3.53 3.38
C PRO A 155 -12.83 3.86 2.98
N GLU A 156 -12.54 5.14 2.76
CA GLU A 156 -11.20 5.61 2.40
C GLU A 156 -10.16 5.17 3.45
N ASP A 157 -9.02 4.63 2.97
CA ASP A 157 -7.91 4.10 3.77
C ASP A 157 -8.21 2.81 4.57
N TRP A 158 -9.29 2.11 4.25
CA TRP A 158 -9.57 0.78 4.74
C TRP A 158 -9.12 -0.27 3.74
N ILE A 159 -8.54 -1.35 4.23
CA ILE A 159 -8.19 -2.50 3.41
C ILE A 159 -9.35 -3.49 3.35
N GLN A 160 -9.52 -4.11 2.18
CA GLN A 160 -10.54 -5.11 1.96
C GLN A 160 -9.95 -6.52 2.02
N PHE A 161 -10.64 -7.41 2.72
CA PHE A 161 -10.47 -8.84 2.56
C PHE A 161 -11.83 -9.54 2.61
N GLN A 162 -12.19 -10.18 1.50
CA GLN A 162 -13.53 -10.75 1.27
C GLN A 162 -14.62 -9.69 1.48
N ASP A 163 -15.61 -9.98 2.33
CA ASP A 163 -16.76 -9.10 2.61
C ASP A 163 -16.51 -8.12 3.78
N PHE A 164 -15.27 -8.04 4.27
CA PHE A 164 -14.90 -7.24 5.43
C PHE A 164 -13.88 -6.15 5.08
N CYS A 165 -14.00 -5.03 5.78
CA CYS A 165 -13.07 -3.90 5.71
C CYS A 165 -12.32 -3.78 7.04
N TYR A 166 -11.02 -3.50 6.96
CA TYR A 166 -10.14 -3.39 8.12
C TYR A 166 -9.40 -2.06 8.08
N THR A 167 -9.17 -1.46 9.23
CA THR A 167 -8.30 -0.30 9.38
C THR A 167 -7.38 -0.50 10.57
N PHE A 168 -6.25 0.18 10.55
CA PHE A 168 -5.26 0.12 11.62
C PHE A 168 -4.88 1.54 12.02
N SER A 169 -5.05 1.87 13.29
CA SER A 169 -4.64 3.15 13.82
C SER A 169 -3.25 3.03 14.45
N GLY A 170 -2.23 3.55 13.77
CA GLY A 170 -0.87 3.65 14.31
C GLY A 170 -0.75 4.58 15.52
N VAL A 171 -1.80 5.35 15.82
CA VAL A 171 -1.89 6.22 17.02
C VAL A 171 -2.00 5.39 18.31
N LEU A 172 -2.26 4.08 18.21
CA LEU A 172 -2.42 3.17 19.35
C LEU A 172 -1.10 2.70 20.00
N ASN A 173 0.06 3.24 19.59
CA ASN A 173 1.31 2.97 20.30
C ASN A 173 1.17 3.42 21.77
N ASN A 174 1.15 2.44 22.69
CA ASN A 174 0.92 2.58 24.14
C ASN A 174 -0.53 2.82 24.60
N THR A 175 -1.56 2.55 23.80
CA THR A 175 -2.96 2.57 24.29
C THR A 175 -3.40 1.20 24.80
N ASP A 176 -4.24 1.16 25.82
CA ASP A 176 -4.84 -0.07 26.34
C ASP A 176 -6.04 -0.54 25.50
N TYR A 177 -6.46 -1.78 25.75
CA TYR A 177 -7.54 -2.44 25.01
C TYR A 177 -8.87 -1.65 25.02
N HIS A 178 -9.23 -1.03 26.15
CA HIS A 178 -10.51 -0.34 26.28
C HIS A 178 -10.53 0.93 25.42
N THR A 179 -9.45 1.71 25.48
CA THR A 179 -9.28 2.88 24.62
C THR A 179 -9.32 2.51 23.14
N ALA A 180 -8.70 1.40 22.74
CA ALA A 180 -8.77 0.92 21.36
C ALA A 180 -10.20 0.55 20.94
N GLU A 181 -10.99 -0.03 21.84
CA GLU A 181 -12.39 -0.39 21.59
C GLU A 181 -13.27 0.85 21.38
N GLU A 182 -13.10 1.87 22.21
CA GLU A 182 -13.82 3.14 22.06
C GLU A 182 -13.50 3.84 20.74
N ILE A 183 -12.23 3.83 20.31
CA ILE A 183 -11.82 4.41 19.02
C ILE A 183 -12.47 3.66 17.85
N CYS A 184 -12.48 2.33 17.86
CA CYS A 184 -13.17 1.55 16.83
C CYS A 184 -14.67 1.89 16.78
N GLN A 185 -15.32 1.98 17.95
CA GLN A 185 -16.75 2.30 18.05
C GLN A 185 -17.06 3.72 17.52
N GLN A 186 -16.18 4.69 17.75
CA GLN A 186 -16.31 6.04 17.20
C GLN A 186 -16.25 6.08 15.66
N GLN A 187 -15.65 5.07 15.04
CA GLN A 187 -15.57 4.91 13.58
C GLN A 187 -16.65 3.96 13.04
N ASP A 188 -17.74 3.75 13.78
CA ASP A 188 -18.81 2.80 13.46
C ASP A 188 -18.28 1.38 13.17
N SER A 189 -17.23 0.99 13.89
CA SER A 189 -16.53 -0.28 13.72
C SER A 189 -16.29 -0.99 15.05
N THR A 190 -15.67 -2.16 15.00
CA THR A 190 -15.37 -2.96 16.18
C THR A 190 -13.93 -3.43 16.16
N ILE A 191 -13.38 -3.74 17.34
CA ILE A 191 -12.09 -4.42 17.43
C ILE A 191 -12.13 -5.71 16.60
N LEU A 192 -11.07 -5.92 15.82
CA LEU A 192 -10.84 -7.09 14.99
C LEU A 192 -11.18 -8.38 15.75
N SER A 193 -12.10 -9.17 15.20
CA SER A 193 -12.48 -10.48 15.75
C SER A 193 -12.10 -11.56 14.75
N LEU A 194 -10.90 -12.13 14.91
CA LEU A 194 -10.40 -13.17 14.00
C LEU A 194 -11.24 -14.44 14.11
N MET A 195 -11.95 -14.77 13.02
CA MET A 195 -12.83 -15.94 12.95
C MET A 195 -12.26 -17.07 12.10
N HIS A 196 -11.45 -16.75 11.09
CA HIS A 196 -10.94 -17.72 10.12
C HIS A 196 -9.42 -17.70 10.01
N GLU A 197 -8.82 -18.85 9.68
CA GLU A 197 -7.37 -18.97 9.51
C GLU A 197 -6.86 -18.16 8.32
N GLU A 198 -7.64 -18.09 7.23
CA GLU A 198 -7.33 -17.29 6.05
C GLU A 198 -7.29 -15.78 6.36
N GLU A 199 -8.24 -15.30 7.17
CA GLU A 199 -8.28 -13.93 7.67
C GLU A 199 -7.06 -13.62 8.53
N ASP A 200 -6.70 -14.52 9.46
CA ASP A 200 -5.51 -14.37 10.30
C ASP A 200 -4.22 -14.34 9.48
N ALA A 201 -4.11 -15.20 8.46
CA ALA A 201 -2.96 -15.23 7.54
C ALA A 201 -2.87 -13.94 6.70
N PHE A 202 -4.01 -13.44 6.19
CA PHE A 202 -4.05 -12.19 5.43
C PHE A 202 -3.57 -11.01 6.29
N LEU A 203 -4.14 -10.84 7.47
CA LEU A 203 -3.83 -9.72 8.37
C LEU A 203 -2.39 -9.82 8.89
N GLN A 204 -1.93 -11.02 9.25
CA GLN A 204 -0.55 -11.22 9.69
C GLN A 204 0.44 -10.83 8.60
N ARG A 205 0.22 -11.26 7.35
CA ARG A 205 1.07 -10.88 6.23
C ARG A 205 1.06 -9.37 6.01
N PHE A 206 -0.13 -8.78 5.92
CA PHE A 206 -0.30 -7.35 5.71
C PHE A 206 0.45 -6.53 6.77
N LEU A 207 0.19 -6.79 8.05
CA LEU A 207 0.76 -6.04 9.17
C LEU A 207 2.27 -6.19 9.30
N THR A 208 2.81 -7.36 8.97
CA THR A 208 4.26 -7.60 8.98
C THR A 208 4.98 -6.73 7.95
N SER A 209 4.37 -6.48 6.79
CA SER A 209 4.90 -5.59 5.75
C SER A 209 5.02 -4.12 6.21
N PHE A 210 4.26 -3.74 7.23
CA PHE A 210 4.32 -2.42 7.88
C PHE A 210 5.14 -2.40 9.17
N ASN A 211 5.86 -3.49 9.47
CA ASN A 211 6.67 -3.63 10.68
C ASN A 211 5.87 -3.44 11.99
N VAL A 212 4.59 -3.83 11.98
CA VAL A 212 3.74 -3.83 13.17
C VAL A 212 4.11 -5.05 14.03
N GLN A 213 4.37 -4.84 15.32
CA GLN A 213 4.84 -5.90 16.22
C GLN A 213 3.70 -6.57 16.99
N ASP A 214 2.74 -5.80 17.48
CA ASP A 214 1.65 -6.27 18.34
C ASP A 214 0.36 -5.55 17.98
N ILE A 215 -0.77 -6.26 18.10
CA ILE A 215 -2.12 -5.71 17.86
C ILE A 215 -3.11 -6.12 18.94
N TRP A 216 -4.07 -5.23 19.21
CA TRP A 216 -5.28 -5.56 19.96
C TRP A 216 -6.28 -6.27 19.05
N LEU A 217 -6.87 -7.35 19.54
CA LEU A 217 -7.84 -8.15 18.80
C LEU A 217 -8.75 -8.95 19.74
N ASN A 218 -9.74 -9.64 19.19
CA ASN A 218 -10.61 -10.58 19.88
C ASN A 218 -10.52 -11.96 19.22
N LYS A 219 -9.44 -12.71 19.48
CA LYS A 219 -9.25 -14.04 18.89
C LYS A 219 -9.89 -15.09 19.76
N ILE A 220 -10.88 -15.77 19.21
CA ILE A 220 -11.57 -16.86 19.89
C ILE A 220 -10.75 -18.14 19.72
N THR A 221 -10.36 -18.74 20.83
CA THR A 221 -9.66 -20.04 20.87
C THR A 221 -10.39 -21.01 21.78
N TYR A 222 -10.07 -22.30 21.65
CA TYR A 222 -10.63 -23.35 22.50
C TYR A 222 -9.50 -24.09 23.21
N SER A 223 -9.58 -24.17 24.54
CA SER A 223 -8.67 -24.99 25.35
C SER A 223 -9.51 -25.90 26.25
N ASN A 224 -9.29 -27.21 26.16
CA ASN A 224 -10.06 -28.23 26.88
C ASN A 224 -11.59 -28.07 26.72
N GLY A 225 -12.05 -27.70 25.51
CA GLY A 225 -13.46 -27.47 25.21
C GLY A 225 -14.05 -26.16 25.74
N LYS A 226 -13.26 -25.31 26.42
CA LYS A 226 -13.68 -23.99 26.90
C LYS A 226 -13.26 -22.90 25.92
N LYS A 227 -14.20 -22.00 25.60
CA LYS A 227 -13.95 -20.79 24.80
C LYS A 227 -13.07 -19.81 25.60
N ILE A 228 -11.96 -19.39 25.00
CA ILE A 228 -11.03 -18.36 25.50
C ILE A 228 -11.01 -17.23 24.47
N VAL A 229 -10.96 -15.99 24.94
CA VAL A 229 -10.79 -14.82 24.08
C VAL A 229 -9.43 -14.20 24.36
N LEU A 230 -8.52 -14.31 23.40
CA LEU A 230 -7.24 -13.61 23.43
C LEU A 230 -7.47 -12.17 23.00
N LYS A 231 -6.95 -11.23 23.79
CA LYS A 231 -7.17 -9.79 23.61
C LYS A 231 -6.07 -9.13 22.78
N SER A 232 -4.94 -9.80 22.57
CA SER A 232 -3.82 -9.33 21.75
C SER A 232 -3.11 -10.49 21.06
N LYS A 233 -2.37 -10.17 20.01
CA LYS A 233 -1.48 -11.10 19.30
C LYS A 233 -0.17 -10.39 19.00
N SER A 234 0.95 -11.10 19.23
CA SER A 234 2.25 -10.69 18.75
C SER A 234 2.48 -11.26 17.35
N LEU A 235 3.08 -10.46 16.47
CA LEU A 235 3.34 -10.77 15.06
C LEU A 235 4.80 -11.20 14.80
N LYS A 236 5.61 -11.28 15.86
CA LYS A 236 7.00 -11.79 15.81
C LYS A 236 7.08 -13.31 15.74
#